data_AF-A0A941ZQE7-F1
#
_entry.id   AF-A0A941ZQE7-F1
#
_cell.length_a   1.000
_cell.length_b   1.000
_cell.length_c   1.000
_cell.angle_alpha   90.00
_cell.angle_beta   90.00
_cell.angle_gamma   90.00
#
_symmetry.space_group_name_H-M   'P 1'
#
loop_
_entity.id
_entity.type
_entity.pdbx_description
1 polymer ?
#
loop_
_entity_poly.entity_id
_entity_poly.type
_entity_poly.pdbx_seq_one_letter_code
_entity_poly.pdbx_strand_id
1 'polypeptide(L)'
;MAAAIWSCPASQMLEFPLSSFVTFCRNHGLLQVTNRPQWRTVRDGGREYVNRLAAGIGEIHLGQPVESLRPRGGKIELVSGSVSGIYDQVVLASHSDQSRTILAAHYPAQARLLRQMPYQPNRAVLHSDASVLPRRRNLWAAWNYQSGHSALSERPVAVHYLINRLQPLPTETPVIVSLNPLQELDPSRIHGEFHYSHPVFTRHAASIQRHIAVGNGRDGIWLAGAWLGYGFHEDGLASALRVARKLDAAAPWQGLADAA
;
A
#
# COMPACT_ATOMS: atom_id res chain seq x y z
N MET A 1 14.28 0.83 -13.39
CA MET A 1 14.13 1.56 -12.11
C MET A 1 12.66 1.73 -11.73
N ALA A 2 11.84 2.43 -12.51
CA ALA A 2 10.42 2.68 -12.15
C ALA A 2 9.62 1.39 -11.86
N ALA A 3 9.77 0.37 -12.69
CA ALA A 3 9.20 -0.96 -12.47
C ALA A 3 9.53 -1.56 -11.10
N ALA A 4 10.72 -1.28 -10.54
CA ALA A 4 11.13 -1.78 -9.23
C ALA A 4 10.45 -1.02 -8.09
N ILE A 5 10.19 0.27 -8.28
CA ILE A 5 9.53 1.13 -7.27
C ILE A 5 8.07 0.67 -7.07
N TRP A 6 7.35 0.41 -8.16
CA TRP A 6 5.96 -0.05 -8.11
C TRP A 6 5.79 -1.56 -8.27
N SER A 7 6.90 -2.32 -8.21
CA SER A 7 6.92 -3.80 -8.30
C SER A 7 6.07 -4.34 -9.46
N CYS A 8 6.14 -3.68 -10.62
CA CYS A 8 5.28 -3.95 -11.78
C CYS A 8 6.09 -4.27 -13.04
N PRO A 9 5.46 -4.81 -14.10
CA PRO A 9 6.12 -5.00 -15.39
C PRO A 9 6.62 -3.67 -15.97
N ALA A 10 7.77 -3.69 -16.65
CA ALA A 10 8.34 -2.48 -17.25
C ALA A 10 7.42 -1.85 -18.31
N SER A 11 6.66 -2.67 -19.06
CA SER A 11 5.67 -2.21 -20.04
C SER A 11 4.54 -1.42 -19.39
N GLN A 12 4.07 -1.82 -18.21
CA GLN A 12 2.99 -1.15 -17.49
C GLN A 12 3.35 0.27 -17.06
N MET A 13 4.64 0.54 -16.80
CA MET A 13 5.08 1.89 -16.47
C MET A 13 4.85 2.91 -17.60
N LEU A 14 4.68 2.46 -18.85
CA LEU A 14 4.34 3.34 -19.98
C LEU A 14 2.92 3.92 -19.87
N GLU A 15 2.04 3.29 -19.08
CA GLU A 15 0.68 3.78 -18.82
C GLU A 15 0.62 4.80 -17.68
N PHE A 16 1.66 4.86 -16.85
CA PHE A 16 1.72 5.76 -15.70
C PHE A 16 1.87 7.22 -16.17
N PRO A 17 1.09 8.19 -15.67
CA PRO A 17 1.22 9.58 -16.07
C PRO A 17 2.61 10.15 -15.79
N LEU A 18 3.31 10.65 -16.82
CA LEU A 18 4.66 11.21 -16.69
C LEU A 18 4.75 12.31 -15.62
N SER A 19 3.77 13.21 -15.55
CA SER A 19 3.72 14.27 -14.54
C SER A 19 3.68 13.72 -13.11
N SER A 20 2.91 12.65 -12.88
CA SER A 20 2.85 11.96 -11.60
C SER A 20 4.18 11.28 -11.27
N PHE A 21 4.82 10.67 -12.27
CA PHE A 21 6.12 10.01 -12.10
C PHE A 21 7.23 11.00 -11.75
N VAL A 22 7.33 12.11 -12.47
CA VAL A 22 8.33 13.16 -12.19
C VAL A 22 8.11 13.78 -10.82
N THR A 23 6.85 14.06 -10.46
CA THR A 23 6.50 14.57 -9.13
C THR A 23 6.93 13.59 -8.03
N PHE A 24 6.65 12.30 -8.21
CA PHE A 24 7.09 11.26 -7.29
C PHE A 24 8.63 11.26 -7.15
N CYS A 25 9.36 11.21 -8.27
CA CYS A 25 10.83 11.19 -8.26
C CYS A 25 11.43 12.43 -7.59
N ARG A 26 10.82 13.60 -7.79
CA ARG A 26 11.21 14.84 -7.10
C ARG A 26 10.98 14.75 -5.59
N ASN A 27 9.78 14.34 -5.17
CA ASN A 27 9.39 14.25 -3.77
C ASN A 27 10.23 13.22 -2.99
N HIS A 28 10.72 12.18 -3.67
CA HIS A 28 11.50 11.10 -3.06
C HIS A 28 13.02 11.26 -3.26
N GLY A 29 13.48 12.41 -3.77
CA GLY A 29 14.90 12.70 -3.96
C GLY A 29 15.60 11.81 -4.99
N LEU A 30 14.84 11.11 -5.84
CA LEU A 30 15.38 10.19 -6.86
C LEU A 30 16.08 10.91 -8.02
N LEU A 31 15.80 12.21 -8.18
CA LEU A 31 16.47 13.09 -9.14
C LEU A 31 17.66 13.85 -8.53
N GLN A 32 17.95 13.65 -7.24
CA GLN A 32 19.00 14.37 -6.52
C GLN A 32 20.31 13.58 -6.48
N VAL A 33 21.43 14.28 -6.68
CA VAL A 33 22.79 13.71 -6.54
C VAL A 33 23.30 13.89 -5.10
N THR A 34 22.94 14.99 -4.44
CA THR A 34 23.30 15.33 -3.05
C THR A 34 22.04 15.53 -2.20
N ASN A 35 22.16 15.55 -0.87
CA ASN A 35 21.07 15.79 0.09
C ASN A 35 19.86 14.84 -0.06
N ARG A 36 20.12 13.56 -0.37
CA ARG A 36 19.07 12.56 -0.47
C ARG A 36 18.37 12.33 0.88
N PRO A 37 17.04 12.10 0.89
CA PRO A 37 16.31 11.77 2.10
C PRO A 37 16.92 10.59 2.85
N GLN A 38 17.01 10.71 4.17
CA GLN A 38 17.45 9.62 5.03
C GLN A 38 16.28 8.67 5.28
N TRP A 39 16.44 7.41 4.87
CA TRP A 39 15.47 6.37 5.17
C TRP A 39 15.54 6.00 6.65
N ARG A 40 14.38 5.93 7.30
CA ARG A 40 14.26 5.56 8.71
C ARG A 40 13.38 4.32 8.82
N THR A 41 13.64 3.52 9.84
CA THR A 41 12.78 2.41 10.24
C THR A 41 12.25 2.65 11.64
N VAL A 42 11.04 2.16 11.90
CA VAL A 42 10.50 2.12 13.26
C VAL A 42 11.27 1.06 14.03
N ARG A 43 11.81 1.42 15.20
CA ARG A 43 12.44 0.45 16.09
C ARG A 43 11.41 -0.64 16.42
N ASP A 44 11.83 -1.90 16.35
CA ASP A 44 10.98 -3.08 16.55
C ASP A 44 9.90 -3.29 15.46
N GLY A 45 9.97 -2.52 14.38
CA GLY A 45 9.17 -2.70 13.17
C GLY A 45 7.83 -1.97 13.16
N GLY A 46 7.16 -2.00 12.01
CA GLY A 46 5.88 -1.29 11.82
C GLY A 46 4.74 -1.80 12.70
N ARG A 47 4.81 -3.04 13.19
CA ARG A 47 3.82 -3.59 14.13
C ARG A 47 3.71 -2.75 15.40
N GLU A 48 4.78 -2.08 15.81
CA GLU A 48 4.77 -1.32 17.04
C GLU A 48 3.82 -0.12 16.99
N TYR A 49 3.82 0.67 15.91
CA TYR A 49 2.88 1.78 15.80
C TYR A 49 1.44 1.28 15.62
N VAL A 50 1.24 0.12 14.97
CA VAL A 50 -0.08 -0.51 14.83
C VAL A 50 -0.62 -0.90 16.21
N ASN A 51 0.20 -1.55 17.04
CA ASN A 51 -0.18 -1.94 18.40
C ASN A 51 -0.55 -0.72 19.26
N ARG A 52 0.23 0.37 19.17
CA ARG A 52 -0.05 1.62 19.90
C ARG A 52 -1.35 2.28 19.45
N LEU A 53 -1.63 2.31 18.15
CA LEU A 53 -2.89 2.81 17.62
C LEU A 53 -4.07 1.94 18.08
N ALA A 54 -3.93 0.61 17.97
CA ALA A 54 -4.95 -0.35 18.38
C ALA A 54 -5.31 -0.25 19.86
N ALA A 55 -4.32 0.02 20.74
CA ALA A 55 -4.56 0.20 22.17
C ALA A 55 -5.48 1.39 22.50
N GLY A 56 -5.63 2.36 21.60
CA GLY A 56 -6.52 3.51 21.75
C GLY A 56 -7.92 3.32 21.13
N ILE A 57 -8.20 2.17 20.51
CA ILE A 57 -9.49 1.88 19.86
C ILE A 57 -10.34 1.06 20.83
N GLY A 58 -11.57 1.53 21.10
CA GLY A 58 -12.48 0.89 22.05
C GLY A 58 -12.88 -0.54 21.64
N GLU A 59 -13.26 -0.73 20.37
CA GLU A 59 -13.73 -2.02 19.85
C GLU A 59 -12.96 -2.40 18.59
N ILE A 60 -12.36 -3.60 18.60
CA ILE A 60 -11.64 -4.19 17.46
C ILE A 60 -12.17 -5.61 17.26
N HIS A 61 -12.72 -5.87 16.08
CA HIS A 61 -13.23 -7.18 15.70
C HIS A 61 -12.32 -7.83 14.66
N LEU A 62 -11.51 -8.80 15.09
CA LEU A 62 -10.65 -9.59 14.20
C LEU A 62 -11.41 -10.78 13.62
N GLY A 63 -11.04 -11.19 12.40
CA GLY A 63 -11.67 -12.33 11.73
C GLY A 63 -13.13 -12.09 11.31
N GLN A 64 -13.57 -10.84 11.28
CA GLN A 64 -14.91 -10.44 10.83
C GLN A 64 -14.78 -9.69 9.49
N PRO A 65 -14.81 -10.38 8.33
CA PRO A 65 -14.86 -9.70 7.04
C PRO A 65 -16.20 -8.98 6.88
N VAL A 66 -16.21 -7.76 6.33
CA VAL A 66 -17.46 -7.05 6.04
C VAL A 66 -18.13 -7.69 4.84
N GLU A 67 -19.35 -8.19 5.03
CA GLU A 67 -20.12 -8.91 4.02
C GLU A 67 -21.07 -7.99 3.27
N SER A 68 -21.71 -7.06 3.99
CA SER A 68 -22.63 -6.10 3.37
C SER A 68 -22.73 -4.78 4.13
N LEU A 69 -23.01 -3.73 3.37
CA LEU A 69 -23.47 -2.42 3.84
C LEU A 69 -24.77 -2.10 3.13
N ARG A 70 -25.84 -1.77 3.86
CA ARG A 70 -27.12 -1.42 3.26
C ARG A 70 -27.78 -0.21 3.94
N PRO A 71 -28.46 0.66 3.19
CA PRO A 71 -29.26 1.73 3.79
C PRO A 71 -30.37 1.19 4.68
N ARG A 72 -30.52 1.75 5.88
CA ARG A 72 -31.57 1.40 6.84
C ARG A 72 -32.02 2.66 7.60
N GLY A 73 -33.19 3.19 7.25
CA GLY A 73 -33.80 4.32 7.97
C GLY A 73 -32.94 5.58 8.03
N GLY A 74 -32.23 5.91 6.94
CA GLY A 74 -31.30 7.05 6.88
C GLY A 74 -29.91 6.77 7.47
N LYS A 75 -29.69 5.57 8.02
CA LYS A 75 -28.41 5.07 8.52
C LYS A 75 -27.89 3.93 7.63
N ILE A 76 -26.76 3.33 8.03
CA ILE A 76 -26.10 2.23 7.33
C ILE A 76 -26.12 1.01 8.24
N GLU A 77 -26.76 -0.06 7.80
CA GLU A 77 -26.65 -1.35 8.45
C GLU A 77 -25.44 -2.11 7.90
N LEU A 78 -24.56 -2.52 8.80
CA LEU A 78 -23.36 -3.31 8.53
C LEU A 78 -23.58 -4.74 8.99
N VAL A 79 -23.17 -5.70 8.17
CA VAL A 79 -23.08 -7.12 8.50
C VAL A 79 -21.67 -7.60 8.24
N SER A 80 -21.06 -8.22 9.26
CA SER A 80 -19.70 -8.71 9.23
C SER A 80 -19.55 -9.93 10.14
N GLY A 81 -19.74 -11.13 9.59
CA GLY A 81 -19.76 -12.37 10.35
C GLY A 81 -20.74 -12.30 11.53
N SER A 82 -20.21 -12.39 12.75
CA SER A 82 -20.98 -12.30 14.00
C SER A 82 -21.31 -10.87 14.44
N VAL A 83 -20.71 -9.87 13.81
CA VAL A 83 -20.90 -8.45 14.14
C VAL A 83 -21.91 -7.84 13.19
N SER A 84 -22.97 -7.26 13.73
CA SER A 84 -23.91 -6.45 12.97
C SER A 84 -24.27 -5.19 13.76
N GLY A 85 -24.62 -4.12 13.05
CA GLY A 85 -24.94 -2.86 13.68
C GLY A 85 -25.47 -1.82 12.71
N ILE A 86 -26.05 -0.76 13.26
CA ILE A 86 -26.55 0.39 12.50
C ILE A 86 -25.67 1.59 12.85
N TYR A 87 -25.06 2.18 11.83
CA TYR A 87 -24.08 3.25 11.94
C TYR A 87 -24.51 4.47 11.13
N ASP A 88 -24.19 5.66 11.63
CA ASP A 88 -24.43 6.91 10.91
C ASP A 88 -23.42 7.13 9.78
N GLN A 89 -22.17 6.69 9.99
CA GLN A 89 -21.06 6.85 9.06
C GLN A 89 -20.24 5.56 9.00
N VAL A 90 -19.75 5.19 7.81
CA VAL A 90 -18.86 4.04 7.62
C VAL A 90 -17.63 4.47 6.82
N VAL A 91 -16.45 4.19 7.36
CA VAL A 91 -15.17 4.43 6.67
C VAL A 91 -14.61 3.10 6.16
N LEU A 92 -14.56 2.95 4.84
CA LEU A 92 -13.90 1.83 4.18
C LEU A 92 -12.42 2.17 3.96
N ALA A 93 -11.56 1.58 4.80
CA ALA A 93 -10.09 1.69 4.72
C ALA A 93 -9.44 0.49 4.02
N SER A 94 -10.20 -0.25 3.20
CA SER A 94 -9.74 -1.43 2.47
C SER A 94 -9.25 -1.08 1.06
N HIS A 95 -8.81 -2.09 0.30
CA HIS A 95 -8.50 -1.90 -1.11
C HIS A 95 -9.75 -1.48 -1.89
N SER A 96 -9.56 -0.73 -2.98
CA SER A 96 -10.69 -0.19 -3.76
C SER A 96 -11.53 -1.27 -4.42
N ASP A 97 -10.94 -2.41 -4.80
CA ASP A 97 -11.67 -3.57 -5.33
C ASP A 97 -12.51 -4.30 -4.27
N GLN A 98 -11.99 -4.43 -3.05
CA GLN A 98 -12.73 -4.97 -1.90
C GLN A 98 -13.88 -4.04 -1.51
N SER A 99 -13.60 -2.74 -1.38
CA SER A 99 -14.61 -1.70 -1.15
C SER A 99 -15.69 -1.72 -2.25
N ARG A 100 -15.30 -1.87 -3.51
CA ARG A 100 -16.24 -2.01 -4.64
C ARG A 100 -17.18 -3.20 -4.44
N THR A 101 -16.65 -4.36 -4.06
CA THR A 101 -17.46 -5.57 -3.84
C THR A 101 -18.48 -5.35 -2.73
N ILE A 102 -18.07 -4.79 -1.59
CA ILE A 102 -18.96 -4.48 -0.46
C ILE A 102 -20.08 -3.51 -0.87
N LEU A 103 -19.74 -2.51 -1.70
CA LEU A 103 -20.66 -1.45 -2.10
C LEU A 103 -21.57 -1.81 -3.29
N ALA A 104 -21.25 -2.86 -4.05
CA ALA A 104 -21.86 -3.12 -5.36
C ALA A 104 -23.40 -3.25 -5.32
N ALA A 105 -23.94 -3.87 -4.26
CA ALA A 105 -25.37 -4.14 -4.16
C ALA A 105 -26.21 -2.89 -3.82
N HIS A 106 -25.70 -2.02 -2.95
CA HIS A 106 -26.51 -0.96 -2.34
C HIS A 106 -25.97 0.47 -2.57
N TYR A 107 -24.73 0.60 -3.07
CA TYR A 107 -24.08 1.88 -3.38
C TYR A 107 -23.41 1.83 -4.77
N PRO A 108 -24.19 1.57 -5.85
CA PRO A 108 -23.64 1.28 -7.18
C PRO A 108 -22.89 2.47 -7.80
N ALA A 109 -23.23 3.71 -7.43
CA ALA A 109 -22.51 4.89 -7.91
C ALA A 109 -21.07 4.92 -7.39
N GLN A 110 -20.89 4.69 -6.09
CA GLN A 110 -19.59 4.57 -5.43
C GLN A 110 -18.81 3.36 -5.97
N ALA A 111 -19.44 2.19 -6.06
CA ALA A 111 -18.80 0.98 -6.59
C ALA A 111 -18.29 1.17 -8.04
N ARG A 112 -19.07 1.85 -8.89
CA ARG A 112 -18.65 2.12 -10.28
C ARG A 112 -17.40 2.98 -10.38
N LEU A 113 -17.23 3.94 -9.46
CA LEU A 113 -16.01 4.78 -9.41
C LEU A 113 -14.77 3.93 -9.13
N LEU A 114 -14.87 2.94 -8.24
CA LEU A 114 -13.76 2.10 -7.81
C LEU A 114 -13.30 1.07 -8.86
N ARG A 115 -14.08 0.84 -9.93
CA ARG A 115 -13.78 -0.19 -10.93
C ARG A 115 -12.46 0.05 -11.69
N GLN A 116 -12.00 1.29 -11.83
CA GLN A 116 -10.82 1.63 -12.65
C GLN A 116 -9.52 1.72 -11.83
N MET A 117 -9.50 1.05 -10.68
CA MET A 117 -8.31 0.90 -9.83
C MET A 117 -7.98 -0.58 -9.69
N PRO A 118 -7.34 -1.17 -10.69
CA PRO A 118 -6.99 -2.59 -10.66
C PRO A 118 -5.87 -2.86 -9.67
N TYR A 119 -5.77 -4.12 -9.24
CA TYR A 119 -4.68 -4.63 -8.43
C TYR A 119 -3.97 -5.75 -9.17
N GLN A 120 -2.67 -5.87 -8.93
CA GLN A 120 -1.88 -7.01 -9.35
C GLN A 120 -1.43 -7.84 -8.14
N PRO A 121 -1.35 -9.17 -8.25
CA PRO A 121 -0.75 -9.99 -7.21
C PRO A 121 0.77 -9.74 -7.16
N ASN A 122 1.31 -9.64 -5.95
CA ASN A 122 2.74 -9.60 -5.68
C ASN A 122 3.09 -10.66 -4.63
N ARG A 123 4.06 -11.50 -4.93
CA ARG A 123 4.60 -12.52 -4.03
C ARG A 123 5.80 -11.96 -3.29
N ALA A 124 5.75 -11.94 -1.97
CA ALA A 124 6.87 -11.55 -1.12
C ALA A 124 7.37 -12.77 -0.34
N VAL A 125 8.66 -13.08 -0.44
CA VAL A 125 9.27 -14.22 0.25
C VAL A 125 10.35 -13.71 1.19
N LEU A 126 10.25 -14.07 2.46
CA LEU A 126 11.30 -13.87 3.47
C LEU A 126 12.20 -15.11 3.49
N HIS A 127 13.50 -14.94 3.27
CA HIS A 127 14.44 -16.04 3.17
C HIS A 127 15.88 -15.61 3.51
N SER A 128 16.78 -16.60 3.61
CA SER A 128 18.23 -16.41 3.78
C SER A 128 19.06 -16.82 2.55
N ASP A 129 18.40 -17.20 1.45
CA ASP A 129 19.09 -17.55 0.21
C ASP A 129 19.78 -16.33 -0.46
N ALA A 130 21.08 -16.19 -0.25
CA ALA A 130 21.89 -15.14 -0.85
C ALA A 130 22.22 -15.34 -2.34
N SER A 131 21.77 -16.43 -2.97
CA SER A 131 22.00 -16.70 -4.40
C SER A 131 21.40 -15.63 -5.33
N VAL A 132 20.37 -14.91 -4.85
CA VAL A 132 19.70 -13.81 -5.57
C VAL A 132 20.44 -12.48 -5.52
N LEU A 133 21.47 -12.36 -4.67
CA LEU A 133 22.25 -11.14 -4.54
C LEU A 133 23.43 -11.14 -5.54
N PRO A 134 24.01 -9.97 -5.85
CA PRO A 134 25.18 -9.90 -6.72
C PRO A 134 26.30 -10.84 -6.25
N ARG A 135 26.95 -11.54 -7.20
CA ARG A 135 28.08 -12.44 -6.90
C ARG A 135 29.20 -11.75 -6.11
N ARG A 136 29.43 -10.46 -6.40
CA ARG A 136 30.40 -9.63 -5.68
C ARG A 136 29.73 -9.00 -4.45
N ARG A 137 30.14 -9.42 -3.25
CA ARG A 137 29.59 -8.94 -1.97
C ARG A 137 29.67 -7.42 -1.76
N ASN A 138 30.69 -6.77 -2.32
CA ASN A 138 30.82 -5.31 -2.23
C ASN A 138 29.73 -4.55 -3.02
N LEU A 139 29.01 -5.22 -3.94
CA LEU A 139 27.88 -4.66 -4.68
C LEU A 139 26.54 -4.89 -3.99
N TRP A 140 26.51 -5.58 -2.85
CA TRP A 140 25.26 -5.80 -2.13
C TRP A 140 24.71 -4.45 -1.68
N ALA A 141 23.50 -4.13 -2.13
CA ALA A 141 22.79 -2.94 -1.73
C ALA A 141 21.63 -3.30 -0.81
N ALA A 142 21.03 -2.29 -0.18
CA ALA A 142 19.78 -2.48 0.55
C ALA A 142 18.67 -2.98 -0.39
N TRP A 143 18.66 -2.52 -1.65
CA TRP A 143 17.72 -2.93 -2.70
C TRP A 143 18.52 -3.46 -3.89
N ASN A 144 18.29 -4.71 -4.28
CA ASN A 144 18.97 -5.34 -5.42
C ASN A 144 17.93 -5.69 -6.46
N TYR A 145 18.15 -5.25 -7.69
CA TYR A 145 17.21 -5.40 -8.79
C TYR A 145 17.62 -6.55 -9.70
N GLN A 146 16.68 -7.41 -10.07
CA GLN A 146 16.87 -8.45 -11.07
C GLN A 146 15.78 -8.33 -12.15
N SER A 147 16.22 -8.22 -13.41
CA SER A 147 15.36 -8.27 -14.58
C SER A 147 15.60 -9.53 -15.39
N GLY A 148 14.55 -9.99 -16.08
CA GLY A 148 14.70 -11.03 -17.10
C GLY A 148 15.54 -10.55 -18.29
N HIS A 149 15.86 -11.48 -19.19
CA HIS A 149 16.71 -11.23 -20.37
C HIS A 149 16.10 -10.29 -21.43
N SER A 150 14.80 -9.96 -21.33
CA SER A 150 14.13 -8.98 -22.21
C SER A 150 13.71 -7.74 -21.42
N ALA A 151 14.09 -6.57 -21.92
CA ALA A 151 13.82 -5.26 -21.32
C ALA A 151 12.31 -4.90 -21.24
N LEU A 152 11.46 -5.58 -22.02
CA LEU A 152 10.00 -5.37 -22.07
C LEU A 152 9.22 -6.64 -21.69
N SER A 153 9.76 -7.44 -20.77
CA SER A 153 9.01 -8.60 -20.25
C SER A 153 7.70 -8.15 -19.59
N GLU A 154 6.62 -8.88 -19.86
CA GLU A 154 5.34 -8.75 -19.15
C GLU A 154 5.40 -9.24 -17.70
N ARG A 155 6.48 -9.92 -17.30
CA ARG A 155 6.67 -10.34 -15.91
C ARG A 155 7.05 -9.14 -15.04
N PRO A 156 6.51 -9.05 -13.81
CA PRO A 156 7.02 -8.11 -12.83
C PRO A 156 8.52 -8.30 -12.62
N VAL A 157 9.22 -7.19 -12.37
CA VAL A 157 10.64 -7.25 -12.01
C VAL A 157 10.83 -7.83 -10.62
N ALA A 158 11.95 -8.51 -10.39
CA ALA A 158 12.32 -8.97 -9.05
C ALA A 158 13.09 -7.90 -8.30
N VAL A 159 12.75 -7.73 -7.02
CA VAL A 159 13.46 -6.85 -6.10
C VAL A 159 13.80 -7.62 -4.84
N HIS A 160 15.08 -7.64 -4.47
CA HIS A 160 15.61 -8.31 -3.29
C HIS A 160 16.09 -7.27 -2.28
N TYR A 161 15.35 -7.13 -1.19
CA TYR A 161 15.66 -6.25 -0.07
C TYR A 161 16.59 -6.96 0.90
N LEU A 162 17.83 -6.49 1.06
CA LEU A 162 18.74 -6.97 2.10
C LEU A 162 18.41 -6.27 3.42
N ILE A 163 17.63 -6.92 4.26
CA ILE A 163 17.04 -6.33 5.48
C ILE A 163 18.12 -5.97 6.50
N ASN A 164 19.24 -6.70 6.56
CA ASN A 164 20.37 -6.36 7.44
C ASN A 164 20.93 -4.94 7.19
N ARG A 165 20.70 -4.37 5.99
CA ARG A 165 21.09 -2.98 5.67
C ARG A 165 20.00 -1.95 5.92
N LEU A 166 18.77 -2.39 6.13
CA LEU A 166 17.59 -1.54 6.34
C LEU A 166 17.15 -1.49 7.80
N GLN A 167 17.48 -2.52 8.57
CA GLN A 167 17.08 -2.68 9.96
C GLN A 167 18.25 -3.23 10.79
N PRO A 168 18.36 -2.85 12.08
CA PRO A 168 19.41 -3.33 12.98
C PRO A 168 19.09 -4.75 13.47
N LEU A 169 19.16 -5.74 12.58
CA LEU A 169 18.91 -7.13 12.92
C LEU A 169 20.06 -7.74 13.74
N PRO A 170 19.80 -8.57 14.76
CA PRO A 170 20.83 -9.19 15.59
C PRO A 170 21.43 -10.43 14.90
N THR A 171 21.77 -10.33 13.61
CA THR A 171 22.35 -11.44 12.84
C THR A 171 23.16 -10.94 11.64
N GLU A 172 24.25 -11.65 11.36
CA GLU A 172 25.06 -11.48 10.15
C GLU A 172 24.57 -12.37 8.99
N THR A 173 23.74 -13.37 9.28
CA THR A 173 23.09 -14.16 8.25
C THR A 173 22.24 -13.23 7.38
N PRO A 174 22.36 -13.30 6.03
CA PRO A 174 21.54 -12.49 5.16
C PRO A 174 20.06 -12.77 5.41
N VAL A 175 19.31 -11.72 5.72
CA VAL A 175 17.85 -11.73 5.81
C VAL A 175 17.35 -10.93 4.63
N ILE A 176 16.66 -11.62 3.72
CA ILE A 176 16.28 -11.07 2.43
C ILE A 176 14.77 -11.17 2.29
N VAL A 177 14.14 -10.09 1.83
CA VAL A 177 12.77 -10.13 1.32
C VAL A 177 12.82 -9.97 -0.18
N SER A 178 12.37 -10.99 -0.91
CA SER A 178 12.27 -10.97 -2.36
C SER A 178 10.84 -10.70 -2.80
N LEU A 179 10.63 -9.68 -3.60
CA LEU A 179 9.37 -9.43 -4.31
C LEU A 179 9.47 -10.03 -5.71
N ASN A 180 8.49 -10.88 -6.04
CA ASN A 180 8.33 -11.53 -7.34
C ASN A 180 9.64 -12.16 -7.87
N PRO A 181 10.32 -13.03 -7.10
CA PRO A 181 11.59 -13.61 -7.52
C PRO A 181 11.45 -14.32 -8.88
N LEU A 182 12.40 -14.07 -9.79
CA LEU A 182 12.35 -14.63 -11.15
C LEU A 182 12.80 -16.10 -11.21
N GLN A 183 13.53 -16.54 -10.20
CA GLN A 183 14.03 -17.89 -10.03
C GLN A 183 13.48 -18.46 -8.72
N GLU A 184 13.28 -19.77 -8.68
CA GLU A 184 12.89 -20.43 -7.44
C GLU A 184 14.01 -20.31 -6.40
N LEU A 185 13.60 -20.04 -5.17
CA LEU A 185 14.49 -19.94 -4.01
C LEU A 185 14.68 -21.32 -3.41
N ASP A 186 15.84 -21.56 -2.78
CA ASP A 186 16.06 -22.78 -1.99
C ASP A 186 14.99 -22.91 -0.89
N PRO A 187 14.09 -23.93 -0.94
CA PRO A 187 12.98 -24.05 0.01
C PRO A 187 13.44 -24.19 1.47
N SER A 188 14.64 -24.75 1.70
CA SER A 188 15.20 -24.90 3.04
C SER A 188 15.60 -23.57 3.69
N ARG A 189 15.69 -22.51 2.88
CA ARG A 189 16.08 -21.15 3.31
C ARG A 189 14.90 -20.20 3.37
N ILE A 190 13.69 -20.65 3.04
CA ILE A 190 12.47 -19.85 3.13
C ILE A 190 11.98 -19.83 4.58
N HIS A 191 11.74 -18.63 5.10
CA HIS A 191 11.24 -18.41 6.46
C HIS A 191 9.77 -17.99 6.47
N GLY A 192 9.27 -17.44 5.35
CA GLY A 192 7.87 -17.07 5.22
C GLY A 192 7.55 -16.60 3.80
N GLU A 193 6.29 -16.77 3.41
CA GLU A 193 5.78 -16.35 2.12
C GLU A 193 4.46 -15.62 2.30
N PHE A 194 4.33 -14.49 1.61
CA PHE A 194 3.21 -13.57 1.74
C PHE A 194 2.71 -13.17 0.36
N HIS A 195 1.38 -13.16 0.20
CA HIS A 195 0.72 -12.76 -1.02
C HIS A 195 0.05 -11.40 -0.78
N TYR A 196 0.49 -10.40 -1.53
CA TYR A 196 -0.04 -9.05 -1.48
C TYR A 196 -0.74 -8.69 -2.79
N SER A 197 -1.59 -7.67 -2.72
CA SER A 197 -2.18 -7.04 -3.90
C SER A 197 -1.69 -5.60 -3.98
N HIS A 198 -1.07 -5.22 -5.09
CA HIS A 198 -0.53 -3.88 -5.29
C HIS A 198 -1.41 -3.07 -6.25
N PRO A 199 -1.79 -1.83 -5.91
CA PRO A 199 -2.63 -1.00 -6.77
C PRO A 199 -1.86 -0.64 -8.05
N VAL A 200 -2.55 -0.77 -9.18
CA VAL A 200 -2.04 -0.39 -10.49
C VAL A 200 -2.54 1.01 -10.83
N PHE A 201 -1.61 1.96 -10.85
CA PHE A 201 -1.90 3.36 -11.16
C PHE A 201 -1.88 3.59 -12.67
N THR A 202 -3.07 3.56 -13.27
CA THR A 202 -3.29 3.91 -14.67
C THR A 202 -3.61 5.40 -14.82
N ARG A 203 -3.75 5.89 -16.06
CA ARG A 203 -4.25 7.25 -16.35
C ARG A 203 -5.60 7.56 -15.68
N HIS A 204 -6.40 6.53 -15.40
CA HIS A 204 -7.70 6.67 -14.75
C HIS A 204 -7.60 6.90 -13.24
N ALA A 205 -6.53 6.45 -12.58
CA ALA A 205 -6.36 6.58 -11.14
C ALA A 205 -6.41 8.04 -10.68
N ALA A 206 -5.73 8.94 -11.40
CA ALA A 206 -5.73 10.38 -11.09
C ALA A 206 -7.14 11.00 -11.21
N SER A 207 -7.95 10.54 -12.17
CA SER A 207 -9.34 10.98 -12.30
C SER A 207 -10.17 10.52 -11.11
N ILE A 208 -10.06 9.25 -10.73
CA ILE A 208 -10.81 8.68 -9.59
C ILE A 208 -10.44 9.37 -8.29
N GLN A 209 -9.14 9.59 -8.05
CA GLN A 209 -8.64 10.30 -6.88
C GLN A 209 -9.25 11.71 -6.76
N ARG A 210 -9.36 12.45 -7.87
CA ARG A 210 -10.04 13.76 -7.89
C ARG A 210 -11.54 13.66 -7.59
N HIS A 211 -12.24 12.70 -8.20
CA HIS A 211 -13.67 12.49 -7.93
C HIS A 211 -13.92 12.18 -6.45
N ILE A 212 -13.09 11.33 -5.85
CA ILE A 212 -13.20 11.01 -4.43
C ILE A 212 -12.84 12.22 -3.57
N ALA A 213 -11.79 12.97 -3.89
CA ALA A 213 -11.42 14.16 -3.13
C ALA A 213 -12.58 15.17 -2.99
N VAL A 214 -13.35 15.35 -4.06
CA VAL A 214 -14.53 16.23 -4.08
C VAL A 214 -15.75 15.59 -3.40
N GLY A 215 -16.05 14.33 -3.73
CA GLY A 215 -17.33 13.69 -3.39
C GLY A 215 -17.33 12.67 -2.25
N ASN A 216 -16.23 12.49 -1.52
CA ASN A 216 -16.15 11.53 -0.40
C ASN A 216 -17.18 11.86 0.70
N GLY A 217 -17.80 10.84 1.29
CA GLY A 217 -18.78 10.97 2.38
C GLY A 217 -20.25 10.92 1.94
N ARG A 218 -20.51 10.81 0.64
CA ARG A 218 -21.87 10.65 0.11
C ARG A 218 -22.53 9.40 0.69
N ASP A 219 -23.79 9.54 1.11
CA ASP A 219 -24.60 8.49 1.71
C ASP A 219 -24.01 7.91 3.02
N GLY A 220 -23.16 8.71 3.70
CA GLY A 220 -22.45 8.30 4.92
C GLY A 220 -21.29 7.33 4.68
N ILE A 221 -20.90 7.12 3.42
CA ILE A 221 -19.81 6.21 3.04
C ILE A 221 -18.54 7.01 2.72
N TRP A 222 -17.46 6.68 3.42
CA TRP A 222 -16.15 7.29 3.26
C TRP A 222 -15.13 6.28 2.77
N LEU A 223 -14.25 6.72 1.87
CA LEU A 223 -13.17 5.92 1.33
C LEU A 223 -11.82 6.46 1.83
N ALA A 224 -10.98 5.58 2.35
CA ALA A 224 -9.60 5.86 2.74
C ALA A 224 -8.69 4.71 2.27
N GLY A 225 -7.43 5.01 1.98
CA GLY A 225 -6.45 4.01 1.57
C GLY A 225 -5.30 4.63 0.78
N ALA A 226 -4.15 3.93 0.78
CA ALA A 226 -2.95 4.38 0.10
C ALA A 226 -3.14 4.56 -1.42
N TRP A 227 -4.12 3.87 -2.01
CA TRP A 227 -4.52 4.00 -3.40
C TRP A 227 -5.09 5.40 -3.74
N LEU A 228 -5.43 6.22 -2.73
CA LEU A 228 -5.80 7.62 -2.91
C LEU A 228 -4.61 8.59 -3.05
N GLY A 229 -3.38 8.06 -3.18
CA GLY A 229 -2.16 8.80 -3.48
C GLY A 229 -1.23 8.00 -4.39
N TYR A 230 0.02 7.77 -3.98
CA TYR A 230 1.01 7.00 -4.73
C TYR A 230 1.15 5.52 -4.31
N GLY A 231 0.37 5.07 -3.32
CA GLY A 231 0.36 3.68 -2.85
C GLY A 231 1.27 3.42 -1.65
N PHE A 232 1.79 4.46 -0.99
CA PHE A 232 2.68 4.33 0.17
C PHE A 232 1.98 4.57 1.50
N HIS A 233 2.69 4.31 2.61
CA HIS A 233 2.15 4.45 3.97
C HIS A 233 1.62 5.85 4.26
N GLU A 234 2.35 6.89 3.85
CA GLU A 234 1.95 8.28 4.04
C GLU A 234 0.66 8.62 3.28
N ASP A 235 0.46 8.06 2.08
CA ASP A 235 -0.77 8.25 1.32
C ASP A 235 -1.99 7.66 2.07
N GLY A 236 -1.79 6.50 2.72
CA GLY A 236 -2.78 5.86 3.57
C GLY A 236 -3.16 6.77 4.74
N LEU A 237 -2.18 7.24 5.51
CA LEU A 237 -2.39 8.15 6.64
C LEU A 237 -3.06 9.46 6.18
N ALA A 238 -2.52 10.12 5.16
CA ALA A 238 -3.06 11.36 4.63
C ALA A 238 -4.51 11.22 4.15
N SER A 239 -4.87 10.07 3.56
CA SER A 239 -6.25 9.79 3.15
C SER A 239 -7.20 9.65 4.34
N ALA A 240 -6.79 8.96 5.40
CA ALA A 240 -7.58 8.83 6.62
C ALA A 240 -7.75 10.18 7.33
N LEU A 241 -6.69 11.00 7.39
CA LEU A 241 -6.75 12.36 7.97
C LEU A 241 -7.72 13.28 7.19
N ARG A 242 -7.83 13.14 5.87
CA ARG A 242 -8.84 13.87 5.08
C ARG A 242 -10.27 13.47 5.46
N VAL A 243 -10.52 12.19 5.73
CA VAL A 243 -11.83 11.71 6.19
C VAL A 243 -12.11 12.19 7.61
N ALA A 244 -11.16 12.00 8.53
CA ALA A 244 -11.27 12.44 9.92
C ALA A 244 -11.65 13.93 10.03
N ARG A 245 -10.97 14.81 9.27
CA ARG A 245 -11.30 16.24 9.25
C ARG A 245 -12.72 16.55 8.77
N LYS A 246 -13.26 15.77 7.83
CA LYS A 246 -14.65 15.94 7.35
C LYS A 246 -15.68 15.36 8.33
N LEU A 247 -15.23 14.56 9.29
CA LEU A 247 -16.02 14.02 10.41
C LEU A 247 -15.72 14.78 11.72
N ASP A 248 -15.18 16.00 11.63
CA ASP A 248 -14.82 16.86 12.76
C ASP A 248 -13.87 16.22 13.79
N ALA A 249 -13.06 15.24 13.35
CA ALA A 249 -12.00 14.63 14.12
C ALA A 249 -10.62 15.21 13.71
N ALA A 250 -9.93 15.84 14.66
CA ALA A 250 -8.60 16.40 14.44
C ALA A 250 -7.50 15.48 14.98
N ALA A 251 -6.40 15.35 14.23
CA ALA A 251 -5.19 14.74 14.74
C ALA A 251 -4.47 15.75 15.67
N PRO A 252 -4.00 15.33 16.86
CA PRO A 252 -3.41 16.26 17.82
C PRO A 252 -2.08 16.88 17.34
N TRP A 253 -1.47 16.35 16.28
CA TRP A 253 -0.25 16.85 15.66
C TRP A 253 -0.49 17.67 14.38
N GLN A 254 -1.74 18.04 14.04
CA GLN A 254 -2.01 18.78 12.80
C GLN A 254 -1.26 20.12 12.70
N GLY A 255 -0.96 20.76 13.83
CA GLY A 255 -0.10 21.97 13.86
C GLY A 255 1.38 21.74 13.54
N LEU A 256 1.84 20.49 13.41
CA LEU A 256 3.22 20.15 13.03
C LEU A 256 3.39 19.94 11.51
N ALA A 257 2.28 19.72 10.78
CA ALA A 257 2.33 19.45 9.34
C ALA A 257 2.51 20.71 8.48
N ASP A 258 2.19 21.89 9.02
CA ASP A 258 2.42 23.19 8.35
C ASP A 258 3.86 23.71 8.53
N ALA A 259 4.72 22.97 9.25
CA ALA A 259 6.10 23.33 9.54
C ALA A 259 7.16 22.58 8.68
N ALA A 260 6.74 21.87 7.63
CA ALA A 260 7.61 21.10 6.74
C ALA A 260 7.43 21.47 5.26
#